data_AF-A0AAE0QDG3-F1
#
_entry.id   AF-A0AAE0QDG3-F1
#
_cell.length_a   1.000
_cell.length_b   1.000
_cell.length_c   1.000
_cell.angle_alpha   90.00
_cell.angle_beta   90.00
_cell.angle_gamma   90.00
#
_symmetry.space_group_name_H-M   'P 1'
#
loop_
_entity.id
_entity.type
_entity.pdbx_description
1 polymer ?
#
loop_
_entity_poly.entity_id
_entity_poly.type
_entity_poly.pdbx_seq_one_letter_code
_entity_poly.pdbx_strand_id
1 'polypeptide(L)'
;MCLKTTTIVSVPKQSTVSCLNDYRPVAVTPIVMKCFERLVMRHIKTQLLPSLNPLQFVYRPNRSTDDAITTTLHLSLTHLDNKDTYVRMLFIDFTSTFNTIIPQHLIEKLSLLGLNTSLCNWILDFLTGRPQSVRIGNSFSSTTTLSTGAPQGCVLSPLLFTLLTHDCAAMHSLNHIVKFAGDTTVESTEFIDGSPVEIVKSTNFLGVYLVENFIWSLNTTSISKKAQQRLYFVRRLRKAHLPPPILTMFYRGTIKSVLSSCITAWFGNCTVSDRKTLQRIV
;
A
#
# COMPACT_ATOMS: atom_id res chain seq x y z
N MET A 1 -25.36 7.43 -17.62
CA MET A 1 -25.52 6.06 -17.09
C MET A 1 -24.39 5.10 -17.52
N CYS A 2 -23.89 5.15 -18.77
CA CYS A 2 -22.88 4.19 -19.27
C CYS A 2 -21.45 4.34 -18.69
N LEU A 3 -21.04 5.54 -18.26
CA LEU A 3 -19.64 5.79 -17.85
C LEU A 3 -19.29 5.31 -16.44
N LYS A 4 -20.30 4.97 -15.61
CA LYS A 4 -20.11 4.42 -14.25
C LYS A 4 -20.18 2.90 -14.19
N THR A 5 -20.63 2.25 -15.27
CA THR A 5 -20.75 0.80 -15.33
C THR A 5 -19.40 0.15 -15.19
N THR A 6 -19.30 -0.77 -14.24
CA THR A 6 -18.03 -1.41 -13.87
C THR A 6 -18.12 -2.91 -14.01
N THR A 7 -17.11 -3.51 -14.64
CA THR A 7 -16.94 -4.97 -14.61
C THR A 7 -15.94 -5.32 -13.51
N ILE A 8 -16.33 -6.18 -12.58
CA ILE A 8 -15.47 -6.70 -11.53
C ILE A 8 -14.78 -7.96 -12.02
N VAL A 9 -13.45 -7.97 -11.98
CA VAL A 9 -12.62 -9.13 -12.28
C VAL A 9 -11.92 -9.57 -11.01
N SER A 10 -12.09 -10.82 -10.62
CA SER A 10 -11.46 -11.38 -9.42
C SER A 10 -10.02 -11.80 -9.71
N VAL A 11 -9.07 -11.23 -8.97
CA VAL A 11 -7.63 -11.57 -9.07
C VAL A 11 -7.19 -12.30 -7.80
N PRO A 12 -6.56 -13.49 -7.88
CA PRO A 12 -6.03 -14.16 -6.70
C PRO A 12 -5.00 -13.31 -5.95
N LYS A 13 -5.14 -13.19 -4.62
CA LYS A 13 -4.16 -12.56 -3.72
C LYS A 13 -2.95 -13.46 -3.46
N GLN A 14 -3.16 -14.78 -3.55
CA GLN A 14 -2.16 -15.80 -3.25
C GLN A 14 -2.23 -16.96 -4.25
N SER A 15 -1.19 -17.80 -4.27
CA SER A 15 -1.06 -18.92 -5.22
C SER A 15 -2.10 -20.01 -5.02
N THR A 16 -2.53 -20.23 -3.78
CA THR A 16 -3.53 -21.23 -3.40
C THR A 16 -4.75 -20.54 -2.83
N VAL A 17 -5.84 -20.49 -3.59
CA VAL A 17 -7.10 -19.88 -3.15
C VAL A 17 -7.90 -20.94 -2.39
N SER A 18 -8.19 -20.69 -1.11
CA SER A 18 -9.03 -21.54 -0.27
C SER A 18 -10.41 -20.95 -0.04
N CYS A 19 -10.55 -19.62 -0.09
CA CYS A 19 -11.83 -18.94 0.14
C CYS A 19 -12.04 -17.71 -0.76
N LEU A 20 -13.27 -17.18 -0.79
CA LEU A 20 -13.60 -15.99 -1.59
C LEU A 20 -12.79 -14.74 -1.18
N ASN A 21 -12.40 -14.64 0.10
CA ASN A 21 -11.60 -13.53 0.61
C ASN A 21 -10.16 -13.53 0.07
N ASP A 22 -9.70 -14.64 -0.52
CA ASP A 22 -8.42 -14.74 -1.21
C ASP A 22 -8.45 -14.10 -2.60
N TYR A 23 -9.63 -13.68 -3.08
CA TYR A 23 -9.74 -12.87 -4.28
C TYR A 23 -9.74 -11.39 -3.95
N ARG A 24 -9.09 -10.63 -4.84
CA ARG A 24 -9.13 -9.18 -4.90
C ARG A 24 -10.07 -8.77 -6.05
N PRO A 25 -11.22 -8.14 -5.76
CA PRO A 25 -12.08 -7.64 -6.83
C PRO A 25 -11.44 -6.40 -7.46
N VAL A 26 -11.17 -6.46 -8.76
CA VAL A 26 -10.64 -5.32 -9.53
C VAL A 26 -11.75 -4.76 -10.43
N ALA A 27 -12.10 -3.50 -10.18
CA ALA A 27 -13.02 -2.71 -10.96
C ALA A 27 -12.38 -2.26 -12.27
N VAL A 28 -12.91 -2.76 -13.37
CA VAL A 28 -12.58 -2.33 -14.73
C VAL A 28 -13.59 -1.27 -15.16
N THR A 29 -13.17 -0.01 -15.09
CA THR A 29 -13.94 1.13 -15.60
C THR A 29 -13.63 1.44 -17.07
N PRO A 30 -14.57 2.09 -17.79
CA PRO A 30 -14.35 2.52 -19.18
C PRO A 30 -13.12 3.41 -19.32
N ILE A 31 -12.39 3.30 -20.43
CA ILE A 31 -11.18 4.10 -20.69
C ILE A 31 -11.47 5.59 -20.64
N VAL A 32 -12.59 6.02 -21.23
CA VAL A 32 -13.05 7.43 -21.19
C VAL A 32 -13.19 7.92 -19.75
N MET A 33 -13.77 7.09 -18.88
CA MET A 33 -13.91 7.40 -17.46
C MET A 33 -12.53 7.51 -16.79
N LYS A 34 -11.61 6.57 -17.03
CA LYS A 34 -10.24 6.65 -16.49
C LYS A 34 -9.50 7.91 -16.93
N CYS A 35 -9.68 8.35 -18.17
CA CYS A 35 -9.12 9.61 -18.65
C CYS A 35 -9.70 10.81 -17.91
N PHE A 36 -11.02 10.83 -17.73
CA PHE A 36 -11.70 11.90 -17.00
C PHE A 36 -11.30 11.93 -15.51
N GLU A 37 -11.22 10.77 -14.86
CA GLU A 37 -10.71 10.65 -13.48
C GLU A 37 -9.31 11.26 -13.34
N ARG A 38 -8.42 11.09 -14.33
CA ARG A 38 -7.07 11.71 -14.31
C ARG A 38 -7.14 13.24 -14.37
N LEU A 39 -8.04 13.79 -15.18
CA LEU A 39 -8.26 15.24 -15.26
C LEU A 39 -8.79 15.78 -13.93
N VAL A 40 -9.81 15.12 -13.37
CA VAL A 40 -10.39 15.49 -12.07
C VAL A 40 -9.35 15.37 -10.96
N MET A 41 -8.57 14.29 -10.93
CA MET A 41 -7.49 14.09 -9.96
C MET A 41 -6.47 15.23 -10.02
N ARG A 42 -6.08 15.68 -11.23
CA ARG A 42 -5.19 16.82 -11.41
C ARG A 42 -5.82 18.11 -10.88
N HIS A 43 -7.10 18.33 -11.17
CA HIS A 43 -7.84 19.51 -10.70
C HIS A 43 -7.97 19.56 -9.17
N ILE A 44 -8.30 18.43 -8.53
CA ILE A 44 -8.32 18.31 -7.06
C ILE A 44 -6.95 18.69 -6.48
N LYS A 45 -5.86 18.12 -7.03
CA LYS A 45 -4.50 18.42 -6.55
C LYS A 45 -4.10 19.88 -6.68
N THR A 46 -4.66 20.63 -7.64
CA THR A 46 -4.42 22.08 -7.75
C THR A 46 -5.20 22.92 -6.73
N GLN A 47 -6.28 22.39 -6.16
CA GLN A 47 -7.09 23.07 -5.15
C GLN A 47 -6.68 22.72 -3.71
N LEU A 48 -6.08 21.54 -3.50
CA LEU A 48 -5.57 21.14 -2.19
C LEU A 48 -4.37 22.00 -1.78
N LEU A 49 -4.35 22.45 -0.52
CA LEU A 49 -3.20 23.15 0.05
C LEU A 49 -1.93 22.26 0.01
N PRO A 50 -0.73 22.87 -0.06
CA PRO A 50 0.54 22.13 -0.11
C PRO A 50 0.85 21.28 1.13
N SER A 51 0.07 21.37 2.21
CA SER A 51 0.35 20.78 3.52
C SER A 51 -0.34 19.43 3.79
N LEU A 52 -0.41 18.52 2.81
CA LEU A 52 -0.73 17.12 3.13
C LEU A 52 0.35 16.57 4.08
N ASN A 53 -0.09 15.91 5.16
CA ASN A 53 0.73 15.40 6.26
C ASN A 53 2.10 14.87 5.76
N PRO A 54 3.24 15.36 6.27
CA PRO A 54 4.57 14.95 5.80
C PRO A 54 4.83 13.45 5.97
N LEU A 55 4.16 12.79 6.92
CA LEU A 55 4.24 11.36 7.19
C LEU A 55 3.25 10.50 6.39
N GLN A 56 2.55 11.09 5.42
CA GLN A 56 1.83 10.35 4.37
C GLN A 56 2.79 10.07 3.22
N PHE A 57 3.13 8.80 2.98
CA PHE A 57 4.08 8.41 1.92
C PHE A 57 3.40 7.87 0.67
N VAL A 58 2.21 7.32 0.81
CA VAL A 58 1.47 6.70 -0.30
C VAL A 58 0.78 7.73 -1.20
N TYR A 59 0.74 7.41 -2.50
CA TYR A 59 0.09 8.17 -3.58
C TYR A 59 0.58 9.63 -3.72
N ARG A 60 1.77 9.92 -3.16
CA ARG A 60 2.47 11.19 -3.34
C ARG A 60 3.59 11.07 -4.38
N PRO A 61 3.81 12.11 -5.19
CA PRO A 61 5.00 12.16 -6.02
C PRO A 61 6.24 12.21 -5.12
N ASN A 62 7.34 11.60 -5.57
CA ASN A 62 8.64 11.63 -4.89
C ASN A 62 8.62 11.07 -3.45
N ARG A 63 7.76 10.07 -3.22
CA ARG A 63 7.71 9.27 -2.00
C ARG A 63 7.58 7.79 -2.35
N SER A 64 8.18 6.95 -1.54
CA SER A 64 8.31 5.50 -1.76
C SER A 64 8.10 4.72 -0.45
N THR A 65 8.04 3.40 -0.56
CA THR A 65 8.09 2.48 0.60
C THR A 65 9.37 2.65 1.39
N ASP A 66 10.49 2.91 0.70
CA ASP A 66 11.80 3.10 1.30
C ASP A 66 11.79 4.34 2.20
N ASP A 67 11.22 5.45 1.74
CA ASP A 67 11.10 6.67 2.55
C ASP A 67 10.27 6.43 3.83
N ALA A 68 9.19 5.65 3.73
CA ALA A 68 8.34 5.33 4.88
C ALA A 68 9.10 4.47 5.91
N ILE A 69 9.72 3.38 5.48
CA ILE A 69 10.49 2.48 6.35
C ILE A 69 11.68 3.21 6.98
N THR A 70 12.44 3.97 6.18
CA THR A 70 13.58 4.74 6.69
C THR A 70 13.12 5.79 7.69
N THR A 71 11.99 6.47 7.45
CA THR A 71 11.45 7.46 8.39
C THR A 71 11.01 6.79 9.69
N THR A 72 10.26 5.68 9.62
CA THR A 72 9.84 4.92 10.81
C THR A 72 11.07 4.49 11.63
N LEU A 73 12.07 3.88 10.99
CA LEU A 73 13.28 3.44 11.69
C LEU A 73 14.06 4.62 12.28
N HIS A 74 14.18 5.72 11.55
CA HIS A 74 14.88 6.90 12.03
C HIS A 74 14.22 7.46 13.30
N LEU A 75 12.90 7.65 13.29
CA LEU A 75 12.14 8.14 14.45
C LEU A 75 12.34 7.21 15.67
N SER A 76 12.20 5.91 15.45
CA SER A 76 12.33 4.94 16.54
C SER A 76 13.75 4.83 17.08
N LEU A 77 14.77 4.74 16.22
CA LEU A 77 16.17 4.62 16.67
C LEU A 77 16.65 5.91 17.35
N THR A 78 16.28 7.09 16.82
CA THR A 78 16.59 8.37 17.46
C THR A 78 15.92 8.52 18.82
N HIS A 79 14.71 7.97 19.01
CA HIS A 79 14.10 7.94 20.34
C HIS A 79 14.89 7.03 21.30
N LEU A 80 15.30 5.85 20.84
CA LEU A 80 16.03 4.84 21.61
C LEU A 80 17.47 5.23 21.98
N ASP A 81 18.04 6.27 21.36
CA ASP A 81 19.33 6.84 21.79
C ASP A 81 19.26 7.48 23.19
N ASN A 82 18.05 7.74 23.70
CA ASN A 82 17.82 8.22 25.06
C ASN A 82 17.82 7.04 26.05
N LYS A 83 18.52 7.20 27.19
CA LYS A 83 18.59 6.16 28.23
C LYS A 83 17.21 5.82 28.80
N ASP A 84 17.01 4.54 29.10
CA ASP A 84 15.81 4.00 29.74
C ASP A 84 14.50 4.32 29.01
N THR A 85 14.57 4.45 27.68
CA THR A 85 13.41 4.63 26.81
C THR A 85 13.03 3.35 26.07
N TYR A 86 11.84 3.33 25.49
CA TYR A 86 11.35 2.24 24.65
C TYR A 86 10.45 2.79 23.55
N VAL A 87 10.31 2.04 22.46
CA VAL A 87 9.41 2.37 21.35
C VAL A 87 8.36 1.27 21.22
N ARG A 88 7.11 1.67 20.97
CA ARG A 88 6.02 0.75 20.63
C ARG A 88 5.48 1.09 19.26
N MET A 89 5.53 0.15 18.34
CA MET A 89 4.95 0.27 17.01
C MET A 89 3.63 -0.50 16.95
N LEU A 90 2.53 0.21 16.77
CA LEU A 90 1.21 -0.36 16.51
C LEU A 90 0.98 -0.36 15.00
N PHE A 91 0.80 -1.53 14.40
CA PHE A 91 0.48 -1.66 12.97
C PHE A 91 -1.03 -1.85 12.80
N ILE A 92 -1.66 -0.88 12.13
CA ILE A 92 -3.10 -0.87 11.85
C ILE A 92 -3.26 -1.11 10.35
N ASP A 93 -4.00 -2.16 9.98
CA ASP A 93 -4.46 -2.36 8.61
C ASP A 93 -5.98 -2.17 8.54
N PHE A 94 -6.42 -1.31 7.64
CA PHE A 94 -7.84 -1.07 7.42
C PHE A 94 -8.44 -2.18 6.56
N THR A 95 -9.37 -2.94 7.13
CA THR A 95 -10.12 -3.95 6.39
C THR A 95 -10.85 -3.34 5.21
N SER A 96 -10.51 -3.79 4.00
CA SER A 96 -11.29 -3.47 2.78
C SER A 96 -11.44 -1.96 2.52
N THR A 97 -10.39 -1.17 2.79
CA THR A 97 -10.34 0.31 2.69
C THR A 97 -11.19 0.94 1.61
N PHE A 98 -11.09 0.44 0.38
CA PHE A 98 -11.81 0.99 -0.76
C PHE A 98 -13.29 0.63 -0.76
N ASN A 99 -13.68 -0.54 -0.24
CA ASN A 99 -15.08 -0.97 -0.24
C ASN A 99 -15.90 -0.35 0.90
N THR A 100 -15.26 0.20 1.92
CA THR A 100 -15.90 0.71 3.14
C THR A 100 -16.09 2.24 3.16
N ILE A 101 -15.60 2.96 2.14
CA ILE A 101 -15.77 4.42 2.06
C ILE A 101 -17.26 4.77 2.00
N ILE A 102 -17.74 5.54 2.98
CA ILE A 102 -19.09 6.12 2.95
C ILE A 102 -19.01 7.44 2.18
N PRO A 103 -19.63 7.57 0.98
CA PRO A 103 -19.45 8.75 0.14
C PRO A 103 -19.84 10.05 0.84
N GLN A 104 -20.91 10.04 1.64
CA GLN A 104 -21.39 11.24 2.33
C GLN A 104 -20.33 11.84 3.26
N HIS A 105 -19.71 11.02 4.12
CA HIS A 105 -18.63 11.47 5.01
C HIS A 105 -17.38 11.91 4.26
N LEU A 106 -17.06 11.24 3.13
CA LEU A 106 -15.96 11.67 2.28
C LEU A 106 -16.21 13.09 1.75
N ILE A 107 -17.42 13.37 1.25
CA ILE A 107 -17.74 14.69 0.70
C ILE A 107 -17.69 15.79 1.76
N GLU A 108 -18.19 15.52 2.97
CA GLU A 108 -18.07 16.43 4.11
C GLU A 108 -16.61 16.79 4.36
N LYS A 109 -15.70 15.81 4.43
CA LYS A 109 -14.26 16.05 4.58
C LYS A 109 -13.65 16.81 3.41
N LEU A 110 -14.04 16.48 2.17
CA LEU A 110 -13.54 17.18 0.99
C LEU A 110 -13.97 18.65 0.96
N SER A 111 -15.19 18.95 1.41
CA SER A 111 -15.68 20.32 1.54
C SER A 111 -14.88 21.10 2.59
N LEU A 112 -14.56 20.48 3.73
CA LEU A 112 -13.71 21.08 4.77
C LEU A 112 -12.27 21.35 4.28
N LEU A 113 -11.77 20.52 3.36
CA LEU A 113 -10.49 20.71 2.68
C LEU A 113 -10.50 21.82 1.61
N GLY A 114 -11.64 22.49 1.39
CA GLY A 114 -11.76 23.62 0.47
C GLY A 114 -12.09 23.23 -0.97
N LEU A 115 -12.48 21.97 -1.24
CA LEU A 115 -13.00 21.62 -2.57
C LEU A 115 -14.37 22.25 -2.79
N ASN A 116 -14.61 22.76 -4.01
CA ASN A 116 -15.87 23.41 -4.31
C ASN A 116 -17.06 22.41 -4.34
N THR A 117 -18.26 22.94 -4.09
CA THR A 117 -19.49 22.13 -4.01
C THR A 117 -19.77 21.34 -5.28
N SER A 118 -19.50 21.91 -6.47
CA SER A 118 -19.71 21.22 -7.74
C SER A 118 -18.83 19.98 -7.92
N LEU A 119 -17.56 20.06 -7.53
CA LEU A 119 -16.64 18.92 -7.56
C LEU A 119 -17.02 17.87 -6.52
N CYS A 120 -17.38 18.30 -5.32
CA CYS A 120 -17.91 17.45 -4.27
C CYS A 120 -19.16 16.67 -4.74
N ASN A 121 -20.13 17.35 -5.35
CA ASN A 121 -21.33 16.72 -5.92
C ASN A 121 -20.99 15.76 -7.06
N TRP A 122 -20.02 16.11 -7.90
CA TRP A 122 -19.55 15.22 -8.94
C TRP A 122 -18.90 13.95 -8.37
N ILE A 123 -18.08 14.06 -7.32
CA ILE A 123 -17.47 12.91 -6.64
C ILE A 123 -18.56 12.06 -5.97
N LEU A 124 -19.57 12.68 -5.35
CA LEU A 124 -20.71 11.99 -4.76
C LEU A 124 -21.45 11.16 -5.80
N ASP A 125 -21.79 11.80 -6.92
CA ASP A 125 -22.44 11.14 -8.06
C ASP A 125 -21.55 10.02 -8.62
N PHE A 126 -20.24 10.25 -8.76
CA PHE A 126 -19.30 9.24 -9.21
C PHE A 126 -19.25 8.00 -8.29
N LEU A 127 -19.39 8.18 -6.98
CA LEU A 127 -19.31 7.10 -5.99
C LEU A 127 -20.64 6.40 -5.71
N THR A 128 -21.77 7.01 -6.07
CA THR A 128 -23.12 6.52 -5.76
C THR A 128 -23.84 5.97 -6.99
N GLY A 129 -24.77 5.03 -6.78
CA GLY A 129 -25.61 4.49 -7.85
C GLY A 129 -24.81 3.80 -8.97
N ARG A 130 -23.68 3.16 -8.65
CA ARG A 130 -22.79 2.53 -9.63
C ARG A 130 -23.26 1.12 -9.98
N PRO A 131 -23.66 0.84 -11.23
CA PRO A 131 -23.95 -0.52 -11.66
C PRO A 131 -22.66 -1.31 -11.84
N GLN A 132 -22.59 -2.50 -11.27
CA GLN A 132 -21.47 -3.42 -11.42
C GLN A 132 -21.92 -4.86 -11.66
N SER A 133 -21.13 -5.60 -12.42
CA SER A 133 -21.29 -7.04 -12.63
C SER A 133 -19.95 -7.76 -12.50
N VAL A 134 -19.97 -8.97 -11.98
CA VAL A 134 -18.77 -9.82 -11.86
C VAL A 134 -18.61 -10.62 -13.15
N ARG A 135 -17.39 -10.63 -13.70
CA ARG A 135 -17.04 -11.43 -14.87
C ARG A 135 -16.11 -12.58 -14.47
N ILE A 136 -16.49 -13.80 -14.86
CA ILE A 136 -15.66 -15.01 -14.73
C ILE A 136 -15.60 -15.68 -16.11
N GLY A 137 -14.40 -15.74 -16.71
CA GLY A 137 -14.23 -16.22 -18.07
C GLY A 137 -15.03 -15.36 -19.07
N ASN A 138 -16.01 -15.97 -19.73
CA ASN A 138 -16.94 -15.29 -20.65
C ASN A 138 -18.33 -15.03 -20.05
N SER A 139 -18.56 -15.44 -18.81
CA SER A 139 -19.83 -15.30 -18.12
C SER A 139 -19.87 -14.05 -17.25
N PHE A 140 -21.06 -13.45 -17.13
CA PHE A 140 -21.32 -12.28 -16.30
C PHE A 140 -22.41 -12.60 -15.27
N SER A 141 -22.29 -12.03 -14.08
CA SER A 141 -23.37 -12.05 -13.08
C SER A 141 -24.51 -11.11 -13.47
N SER A 142 -25.61 -11.18 -12.72
CA SER A 142 -26.56 -10.07 -12.66
C SER A 142 -25.87 -8.77 -12.25
N THR A 143 -26.46 -7.64 -12.65
CA THR A 143 -25.97 -6.31 -12.27
C THR A 143 -26.47 -5.95 -10.88
N THR A 144 -25.56 -5.52 -10.01
CA THR A 144 -25.86 -4.96 -8.70
C THR A 144 -25.44 -3.50 -8.67
N THR A 145 -26.23 -2.64 -8.03
CA THR A 145 -25.91 -1.23 -7.86
C THR A 145 -25.27 -0.99 -6.50
N LEU A 146 -24.13 -0.30 -6.45
CA LEU A 146 -23.46 0.09 -5.22
C LEU A 146 -23.46 1.60 -5.01
N SER A 147 -23.67 2.00 -3.76
CA SER A 147 -23.51 3.38 -3.29
C SER A 147 -22.51 3.52 -2.15
N THR A 148 -21.67 2.51 -1.95
CA THR A 148 -20.62 2.47 -0.93
C THR A 148 -19.29 2.09 -1.58
N GLY A 149 -18.21 2.60 -1.01
CA GLY A 149 -16.85 2.38 -1.45
C GLY A 149 -16.43 3.21 -2.65
N ALA A 150 -15.14 3.26 -2.92
CA ALA A 150 -14.56 3.65 -4.19
C ALA A 150 -14.04 2.39 -4.92
N PRO A 151 -14.21 2.25 -6.24
CA PRO A 151 -13.91 0.98 -6.90
C PRO A 151 -12.40 0.73 -6.91
N GLN A 152 -12.00 -0.50 -6.58
CA GLN A 152 -10.60 -0.88 -6.57
C GLN A 152 -10.07 -1.05 -7.99
N GLY A 153 -9.22 -0.13 -8.47
CA GLY A 153 -8.76 -0.08 -9.87
C GLY A 153 -9.18 1.19 -10.61
N CYS A 154 -10.06 2.00 -10.00
CA CYS A 154 -10.26 3.38 -10.41
C CYS A 154 -9.02 4.24 -10.13
N VAL A 155 -8.84 5.25 -10.97
CA VAL A 155 -7.72 6.20 -10.88
C VAL A 155 -7.90 7.10 -9.66
N LEU A 156 -9.13 7.49 -9.35
CA LEU A 156 -9.41 8.48 -8.32
C LEU A 156 -9.46 7.87 -6.90
N SER A 157 -9.84 6.60 -6.74
CA SER A 157 -10.00 5.93 -5.44
C SER A 157 -8.79 6.07 -4.50
N PRO A 158 -7.54 5.89 -4.95
CA PRO A 158 -6.35 6.10 -4.13
C PRO A 158 -6.27 7.48 -3.47
N LEU A 159 -6.52 8.54 -4.26
CA LEU A 159 -6.49 9.91 -3.77
C LEU A 159 -7.61 10.16 -2.77
N LEU A 160 -8.83 9.70 -3.08
CA LEU A 160 -9.99 9.89 -2.19
C LEU A 160 -9.78 9.21 -0.85
N PHE A 161 -9.17 8.02 -0.83
CA PHE A 161 -8.83 7.34 0.42
C PHE A 161 -7.78 8.13 1.22
N THR A 162 -6.74 8.66 0.57
CA THR A 162 -5.75 9.51 1.24
C THR A 162 -6.37 10.78 1.84
N LEU A 163 -7.33 11.39 1.15
CA LEU A 163 -8.04 12.56 1.66
C LEU A 163 -9.02 12.20 2.78
N LEU A 164 -9.64 11.01 2.73
CA LEU A 164 -10.52 10.53 3.79
C LEU A 164 -9.77 10.40 5.12
N THR A 165 -8.53 9.91 5.09
CA THR A 165 -7.73 9.64 6.29
C THR A 165 -6.70 10.73 6.59
N HIS A 166 -6.73 11.88 5.91
CA HIS A 166 -5.68 12.90 6.00
C HIS A 166 -5.49 13.43 7.43
N ASP A 167 -6.59 13.56 8.16
CA ASP A 167 -6.72 14.10 9.52
C ASP A 167 -6.44 13.06 10.62
N CYS A 168 -6.16 11.80 10.29
CA CYS A 168 -5.69 10.81 11.27
C CYS A 168 -4.24 11.15 11.71
N ALA A 169 -4.04 12.19 12.48
CA ALA A 169 -2.73 12.62 12.98
C ALA A 169 -2.58 12.25 14.45
N ALA A 170 -1.32 12.15 14.92
CA ALA A 170 -1.06 11.98 16.34
C ALA A 170 -1.58 13.20 17.11
N MET A 171 -2.27 12.96 18.22
CA MET A 171 -2.70 14.04 19.11
C MET A 171 -1.54 14.57 19.98
N HIS A 172 -0.59 13.72 20.31
CA HIS A 172 0.56 14.05 21.15
C HIS A 172 1.84 14.14 20.31
N SER A 173 2.70 15.11 20.63
CA SER A 173 3.93 15.39 19.87
C SER A 173 4.98 14.27 19.90
N LEU A 174 4.94 13.43 20.95
CA LEU A 174 5.80 12.27 21.10
C LEU A 174 5.32 11.04 20.32
N ASN A 175 4.11 11.09 19.75
CA ASN A 175 3.56 10.00 18.97
C ASN A 175 3.69 10.35 17.49
N HIS A 176 4.18 9.41 16.70
CA HIS A 176 4.22 9.56 15.25
C HIS A 176 3.23 8.61 14.60
N ILE A 177 2.54 9.11 13.57
CA ILE A 177 1.69 8.29 12.69
C ILE A 177 2.30 8.29 11.30
N VAL A 178 2.93 7.17 10.94
CA VAL A 178 3.46 6.95 9.60
C VAL A 178 2.42 6.21 8.77
N LYS A 179 1.96 6.83 7.69
CA LYS A 179 0.86 6.31 6.85
C LYS A 179 1.36 5.81 5.51
N PHE A 180 1.01 4.57 5.22
CA PHE A 180 1.22 3.94 3.92
C PHE A 180 -0.06 3.21 3.47
N ALA A 181 -0.96 3.93 2.79
CA ALA A 181 -2.26 3.40 2.37
C ALA A 181 -3.09 2.93 3.58
N GLY A 182 -3.51 1.66 3.57
CA GLY A 182 -4.23 1.03 4.67
C GLY A 182 -3.35 0.72 5.87
N ASP A 183 -2.02 0.65 5.68
CA ASP A 183 -1.06 0.38 6.73
C ASP A 183 -0.73 1.69 7.45
N THR A 184 -1.13 1.80 8.70
CA THR A 184 -0.83 2.95 9.56
C THR A 184 -0.04 2.45 10.76
N THR A 185 1.17 2.99 10.96
CA THR A 185 1.94 2.74 12.16
C THR A 185 1.71 3.86 13.15
N VAL A 186 1.22 3.54 14.35
CA VAL A 186 1.04 4.48 15.45
C VAL A 186 2.05 4.16 16.53
N GLU A 187 2.70 5.18 17.08
CA GLU A 187 3.51 5.00 18.29
C GLU A 187 2.65 5.24 19.55
N SER A 188 2.54 4.19 20.36
CA SER A 188 1.84 4.08 21.67
C SER A 188 0.30 3.93 21.71
N THR A 189 -0.14 2.75 22.17
CA THR A 189 -1.07 2.49 23.30
C THR A 189 -0.93 1.00 23.73
N GLU A 190 -1.12 0.68 25.01
CA GLU A 190 -1.17 -0.72 25.51
C GLU A 190 -2.53 -1.40 25.25
N PHE A 191 -3.57 -0.58 25.16
CA PHE A 191 -4.95 -1.00 25.03
C PHE A 191 -5.66 -0.22 23.92
N ILE A 192 -6.57 -0.89 23.22
CA ILE A 192 -7.54 -0.28 22.31
C ILE A 192 -8.92 -0.68 22.84
N ASP A 193 -9.75 0.29 23.22
CA ASP A 193 -11.09 0.08 23.81
C ASP A 193 -11.10 -0.93 24.97
N GLY A 194 -10.08 -0.88 25.83
CA GLY A 194 -9.92 -1.79 26.98
C GLY A 194 -9.41 -3.20 26.63
N SER A 195 -9.20 -3.51 25.36
CA SER A 195 -8.60 -4.77 24.90
C SER A 195 -7.08 -4.62 24.77
N PRO A 196 -6.27 -5.54 25.32
CA PRO A 196 -4.83 -5.49 25.17
C PRO A 196 -4.44 -5.72 23.71
N VAL A 197 -3.49 -4.91 23.22
CA VAL A 197 -2.94 -5.09 21.86
C VAL A 197 -1.94 -6.24 21.87
N GLU A 198 -2.01 -7.13 20.88
CA GLU A 198 -1.04 -8.22 20.71
C GLU A 198 0.37 -7.65 20.49
N ILE A 199 1.32 -8.08 21.32
CA ILE A 199 2.74 -7.76 21.15
C ILE A 199 3.40 -8.88 20.36
N VAL A 200 3.90 -8.55 19.17
CA VAL A 200 4.61 -9.48 18.30
C VAL A 200 6.10 -9.18 18.28
N LYS A 201 6.94 -10.22 18.27
CA LYS A 201 8.41 -10.08 18.20
C LYS A 201 8.91 -9.63 16.82
N SER A 202 8.11 -9.86 15.79
CA SER A 202 8.42 -9.46 14.43
C SER A 202 7.16 -9.23 13.62
N THR A 203 7.21 -8.28 12.69
CA THR A 203 6.12 -8.02 11.74
C THR A 203 6.68 -7.73 10.34
N ASN A 204 5.86 -7.95 9.30
CA ASN A 204 6.19 -7.54 7.95
C ASN A 204 5.54 -6.18 7.67
N PHE A 205 6.36 -5.13 7.63
CA PHE A 205 5.94 -3.78 7.30
C PHE A 205 6.42 -3.42 5.90
N LEU A 206 5.48 -3.22 4.97
CA LEU A 206 5.76 -2.81 3.58
C LEU A 206 6.75 -3.72 2.82
N GLY A 207 6.78 -5.01 3.17
CA GLY A 207 7.66 -6.00 2.56
C GLY A 207 9.00 -6.20 3.27
N VAL A 208 9.26 -5.45 4.35
CA VAL A 208 10.44 -5.56 5.21
C VAL A 208 10.04 -6.16 6.56
N TYR A 209 10.79 -7.18 7.00
CA TYR A 209 10.58 -7.73 8.34
C TYR A 209 11.28 -6.87 9.39
N LEU A 210 10.48 -6.27 10.27
CA LEU A 210 10.93 -5.58 11.47
C LEU A 210 10.91 -6.57 12.63
N VAL A 211 12.00 -6.61 13.41
CA VAL A 211 12.17 -7.46 14.60
C VAL A 211 12.41 -6.54 15.79
N GLU A 212 11.92 -6.90 16.98
CA GLU A 212 11.99 -6.09 18.21
C GLU A 212 13.39 -5.54 18.55
N ASN A 213 14.44 -6.26 18.17
CA ASN A 213 15.84 -5.91 18.41
C ASN A 213 16.56 -5.36 17.17
N PHE A 214 15.81 -5.06 16.10
CA PHE A 214 16.32 -4.58 14.81
C PHE A 214 17.41 -5.47 14.19
N ILE A 215 17.41 -6.78 14.49
CA ILE A 215 18.25 -7.76 13.79
C ILE A 215 17.62 -8.12 12.44
N TRP A 216 18.44 -8.06 11.39
CA TRP A 216 17.96 -8.16 10.01
C TRP A 216 17.93 -9.58 9.43
N SER A 217 18.32 -10.60 10.18
CA SER A 217 18.42 -11.98 9.68
C SER A 217 17.10 -12.56 9.17
N LEU A 218 15.97 -12.21 9.79
CA LEU A 218 14.65 -12.62 9.30
C LEU A 218 14.35 -11.96 7.94
N ASN A 219 14.64 -10.66 7.82
CA ASN A 219 14.45 -9.90 6.59
C ASN A 219 15.36 -10.42 5.46
N THR A 220 16.66 -10.59 5.71
CA THR A 220 17.62 -11.08 4.73
C THR A 220 17.29 -12.49 4.26
N THR A 221 16.84 -13.38 5.15
CA THR A 221 16.38 -14.73 4.80
C THR A 221 15.15 -14.68 3.91
N SER A 222 14.17 -13.83 4.23
CA SER A 222 12.95 -13.67 3.44
C SER A 222 13.24 -13.13 2.03
N ILE A 223 14.05 -12.07 1.94
CA ILE A 223 14.54 -11.49 0.68
C ILE A 223 15.29 -12.55 -0.13
N SER A 224 16.17 -13.31 0.52
CA SER A 224 16.97 -14.35 -0.11
C SER A 224 16.10 -15.45 -0.73
N LYS A 225 15.10 -15.93 0.03
CA LYS A 225 14.14 -16.92 -0.44
C LYS A 225 13.36 -16.43 -1.66
N LYS A 226 12.84 -15.19 -1.61
CA LYS A 226 12.12 -14.57 -2.74
C LYS A 226 13.01 -14.45 -3.99
N ALA A 227 14.26 -14.03 -3.83
CA ALA A 227 15.20 -13.90 -4.93
C ALA A 227 15.59 -15.26 -5.55
N GLN A 228 15.80 -16.29 -4.72
CA GLN A 228 16.08 -17.66 -5.17
C GLN A 228 14.91 -18.25 -5.98
N GLN A 229 13.67 -18.03 -5.55
CA GLN A 229 12.48 -18.43 -6.31
C GLN A 229 12.45 -17.78 -7.70
N ARG A 230 12.91 -16.52 -7.82
CA ARG A 230 12.96 -15.81 -9.11
C ARG A 230 14.13 -16.25 -10.00
N LEU A 231 15.26 -16.64 -9.41
CA LEU A 231 16.40 -17.21 -10.13
C LEU A 231 16.06 -18.49 -10.90
N TYR A 232 15.09 -19.28 -10.43
CA TYR A 232 14.57 -20.43 -11.16
C TYR A 232 14.10 -20.04 -12.58
N PHE A 233 13.38 -18.92 -12.72
CA PHE A 233 12.92 -18.45 -14.03
C PHE A 233 14.09 -17.99 -14.91
N VAL A 234 15.11 -17.32 -14.35
CA VAL A 234 16.32 -16.97 -15.11
C VAL A 234 17.02 -18.20 -15.67
N ARG A 235 17.13 -19.28 -14.88
CA ARG A 235 17.71 -20.55 -15.33
C ARG A 235 16.88 -21.18 -16.46
N ARG A 236 15.55 -21.12 -16.38
CA ARG A 236 14.66 -21.58 -17.45
C ARG A 236 14.80 -20.74 -18.72
N LEU A 237 14.86 -19.42 -18.60
CA LEU A 237 15.04 -18.51 -19.73
C LEU A 237 16.40 -18.73 -20.41
N ARG A 238 17.46 -18.99 -19.62
CA ARG A 238 18.77 -19.37 -20.15
C ARG A 238 18.74 -20.72 -20.88
N LYS A 239 18.03 -21.71 -20.33
CA LYS A 239 17.83 -23.03 -20.97
C LYS A 239 17.04 -22.92 -22.28
N ALA A 240 16.16 -21.92 -22.39
CA ALA A 240 15.46 -21.57 -23.63
C ALA A 240 16.30 -20.72 -24.60
N HIS A 241 17.60 -20.56 -24.35
CA HIS A 241 18.56 -19.84 -25.19
C HIS A 241 18.20 -18.38 -25.49
N LEU A 242 17.55 -17.70 -24.54
CA LEU A 242 17.27 -16.28 -24.69
C LEU A 242 18.56 -15.43 -24.63
N PRO A 243 18.65 -14.36 -25.44
CA PRO A 243 19.82 -13.48 -25.48
C PRO A 243 20.20 -12.90 -24.11
N PRO A 244 21.51 -12.69 -23.84
CA PRO A 244 21.98 -12.09 -22.59
C PRO A 244 21.29 -10.77 -22.19
N PRO A 245 20.98 -9.83 -23.12
CA PRO A 245 20.26 -8.60 -22.77
C PRO A 245 18.90 -8.86 -22.11
N ILE A 246 18.15 -9.87 -22.57
CA ILE A 246 16.85 -10.24 -22.01
C ILE A 246 17.04 -10.83 -20.60
N LEU A 247 18.06 -11.69 -20.42
CA LEU A 247 18.37 -12.26 -19.11
C LEU A 247 18.78 -11.18 -18.10
N THR A 248 19.60 -10.21 -18.52
CA THR A 248 19.99 -9.07 -17.69
C THR A 248 18.80 -8.18 -17.35
N MET A 249 17.93 -7.90 -18.32
CA MET A 249 16.70 -7.14 -18.09
C MET A 249 15.80 -7.86 -17.08
N PHE A 250 15.58 -9.17 -17.25
CA PHE A 250 14.78 -9.96 -16.32
C PHE A 250 15.40 -10.00 -14.92
N TYR A 251 16.71 -10.21 -14.82
CA TYR A 251 17.42 -10.20 -13.54
C TYR A 251 17.29 -8.85 -12.83
N ARG A 252 17.52 -7.73 -13.55
CA ARG A 252 17.40 -6.39 -12.98
C ARG A 252 15.98 -6.08 -12.53
N GLY A 253 14.98 -6.42 -13.34
CA GLY A 253 13.58 -6.12 -13.06
C GLY A 253 12.97 -6.98 -11.94
N THR A 254 13.42 -8.23 -11.79
CA THR A 254 12.75 -9.19 -10.89
C THR A 254 13.60 -9.60 -9.69
N ILE A 255 14.92 -9.70 -9.81
CA ILE A 255 15.79 -10.17 -8.72
C ILE A 255 16.45 -8.99 -8.03
N LYS A 256 17.15 -8.15 -8.81
CA LYS A 256 17.84 -6.97 -8.26
C LYS A 256 16.86 -6.05 -7.53
N SER A 257 15.65 -5.84 -8.08
CA SER A 257 14.61 -5.02 -7.45
C SER A 257 14.22 -5.50 -6.05
N VAL A 258 14.19 -6.82 -5.81
CA VAL A 258 13.91 -7.40 -4.48
C VAL A 258 15.09 -7.22 -3.55
N LEU A 259 16.30 -7.45 -4.04
CA LEU A 259 17.53 -7.31 -3.25
C LEU A 259 17.81 -5.85 -2.86
N SER A 260 17.42 -4.89 -3.70
CA SER A 260 17.65 -3.46 -3.46
C SER A 260 16.51 -2.76 -2.71
N SER A 261 15.37 -3.44 -2.50
CA SER A 261 14.21 -2.83 -1.83
C SER A 261 14.57 -2.45 -0.40
N CYS A 262 14.44 -1.16 -0.07
CA CYS A 262 14.72 -0.60 1.25
C CYS A 262 16.14 -0.90 1.76
N ILE A 263 17.10 -1.16 0.86
CA ILE A 263 18.45 -1.63 1.23
C ILE A 263 19.19 -0.66 2.16
N THR A 264 18.91 0.65 2.03
CA THR A 264 19.44 1.71 2.89
C THR A 264 19.00 1.59 4.33
N ALA A 265 17.84 0.99 4.59
CA ALA A 265 17.27 0.81 5.92
C ALA A 265 17.92 -0.33 6.71
N TRP A 266 18.29 -1.43 6.04
CA TRP A 266 18.63 -2.69 6.73
C TRP A 266 20.04 -3.23 6.43
N PHE A 267 20.63 -2.92 5.27
CA PHE A 267 21.89 -3.58 4.86
C PHE A 267 23.10 -3.15 5.70
N GLY A 268 23.16 -1.89 6.13
CA GLY A 268 24.24 -1.37 6.97
C GLY A 268 24.39 -2.15 8.28
N ASN A 269 23.28 -2.59 8.86
CA ASN A 269 23.21 -3.27 10.14
C ASN A 269 23.14 -4.81 10.02
N CYS A 270 23.35 -5.35 8.83
CA CYS A 270 23.40 -6.80 8.62
C CYS A 270 24.69 -7.42 9.17
N THR A 271 24.56 -8.62 9.77
CA THR A 271 25.72 -9.40 10.22
C THR A 271 26.57 -9.89 9.05
N VAL A 272 27.78 -10.35 9.34
CA VAL A 272 28.65 -10.98 8.32
C VAL A 272 27.97 -12.19 7.67
N SER A 273 27.21 -12.97 8.43
CA SER A 273 26.45 -14.13 7.92
C SER A 273 25.34 -13.70 6.96
N ASP A 274 24.60 -12.65 7.30
CA ASP A 274 23.55 -12.09 6.46
C ASP A 274 24.11 -11.62 5.11
N ARG A 275 25.22 -10.89 5.15
CA ARG A 275 25.89 -10.38 3.93
C ARG A 275 26.39 -11.52 3.05
N LYS A 276 26.99 -12.57 3.62
CA LYS A 276 27.40 -13.78 2.89
C LYS A 276 26.21 -14.48 2.22
N THR A 277 25.05 -14.51 2.88
CA THR A 277 23.84 -15.13 2.33
C THR A 277 23.34 -14.37 1.10
N LEU A 278 23.31 -13.03 1.16
CA LEU A 278 22.88 -12.19 0.06
C LEU A 278 23.87 -12.21 -1.12
N GLN A 279 25.18 -12.24 -0.85
CA GLN A 279 26.22 -12.32 -1.88
C GLN A 279 26.13 -13.59 -2.73
N ARG A 280 25.60 -14.70 -2.19
CA ARG A 280 25.42 -15.95 -2.96
C ARG A 280 24.33 -15.87 -4.04
N ILE A 281 23.51 -14.81 -4.03
CA ILE A 281 22.38 -14.61 -4.95
C ILE A 281 22.78 -13.72 -6.14
N VAL A 282 23.73 -12.81 -5.89
CA VAL A 282 24.30 -11.91 -6.90
C VAL A 282 25.29 -12.67 -7.76
#